data_AF-A0A7W1DTQ8-F1
#
_entry.id   AF-A0A7W1DTQ8-F1
#
_cell.length_a   1.000
_cell.length_b   1.000
_cell.length_c   1.000
_cell.angle_alpha   90.00
_cell.angle_beta   90.00
_cell.angle_gamma   90.00
#
_symmetry.space_group_name_H-M   'P 1'
#
loop_
_entity.id
_entity.type
_entity.pdbx_description
1 polymer ?
#
loop_
_entity_poly.entity_id
_entity_poly.type
_entity_poly.pdbx_seq_one_letter_code
_entity_poly.pdbx_strand_id
1 'polypeptide(L)'
;MRRGYLDWLRGLAVLIMFEAHILDSWTRLDGRGSSIYGWAMILGGFGAPLFLLLAGVSVALSAGSKMRRGLHRKTASGAVVRRGLEIFGLAFLFRVQAMVVSWGPWRSLLKVDILNIMGPAIMAAAALWGAMRTTRGRLIAFALATLGLTFLTPPVRATTILAVLPDALEGYLRPRPGFTTFTIFPWAGFVFGGAFVGVLLDEARSAPVERRLNTWFAACGALLALGAVAASRLPSPFANSEFWTSSPSFFL
;
A
#
# COMPACT_ATOMS: atom_id res chain seq x y z
N MET A 1 -2.73 13.64 -21.24
CA MET A 1 -1.26 13.61 -21.18
C MET A 1 -0.82 12.26 -20.64
N ARG A 2 0.00 11.51 -21.38
CA ARG A 2 0.55 10.24 -20.90
C ARG A 2 1.78 10.54 -20.01
N ARG A 3 1.89 9.88 -18.86
CA ARG A 3 2.94 10.13 -17.86
C ARG A 3 3.93 8.98 -17.85
N GLY A 4 4.93 9.06 -18.74
CA GLY A 4 5.91 7.99 -18.91
C GLY A 4 6.67 7.63 -17.64
N TYR A 5 6.96 8.59 -16.76
CA TYR A 5 7.63 8.32 -15.49
C TYR A 5 6.80 7.45 -14.53
N LEU A 6 5.47 7.51 -14.56
CA LEU A 6 4.62 6.62 -13.76
C LEU A 6 4.67 5.19 -14.30
N ASP A 7 4.77 5.02 -15.63
CA ASP A 7 4.94 3.72 -16.26
C ASP A 7 6.32 3.13 -15.89
N TRP A 8 7.39 3.94 -15.94
CA TRP A 8 8.72 3.54 -15.47
C TRP A 8 8.74 3.16 -13.98
N LEU A 9 8.10 3.96 -13.13
CA LEU A 9 8.06 3.71 -11.69
C LEU A 9 7.29 2.41 -11.36
N ARG A 10 6.23 2.09 -12.11
CA ARG A 10 5.56 0.79 -12.02
C ARG A 10 6.47 -0.35 -12.44
N GLY A 11 7.20 -0.19 -13.55
CA GLY A 11 8.20 -1.18 -13.99
C GLY A 11 9.27 -1.42 -12.93
N LEU A 12 9.80 -0.35 -12.32
CA LEU A 12 10.77 -0.44 -11.23
C LEU A 12 10.19 -1.19 -10.01
N ALA A 13 8.94 -0.90 -9.62
CA ALA A 13 8.29 -1.60 -8.52
C ALA A 13 8.19 -3.12 -8.77
N VAL A 14 7.91 -3.53 -10.01
CA VAL A 14 7.89 -4.94 -10.40
C VAL A 14 9.28 -5.56 -10.32
N LEU A 15 10.33 -4.85 -10.76
CA LEU A 15 11.71 -5.34 -10.68
C LEU A 15 12.16 -5.55 -9.22
N ILE A 16 11.88 -4.60 -8.33
CA ILE A 16 12.19 -4.72 -6.90
C ILE A 16 11.43 -5.88 -6.26
N MET A 17 10.15 -6.06 -6.61
CA MET A 17 9.35 -7.19 -6.13
C MET A 17 9.93 -8.54 -6.60
N PHE A 18 10.33 -8.62 -7.87
CA PHE A 18 10.92 -9.82 -8.45
C PHE A 18 12.28 -10.16 -7.82
N GLU A 19 13.14 -9.15 -7.64
CA GLU A 19 14.40 -9.25 -6.91
C GLU A 19 14.19 -9.84 -5.52
N ALA A 20 13.30 -9.24 -4.72
CA ALA A 20 13.02 -9.69 -3.36
C ALA A 20 12.61 -11.17 -3.30
N HIS A 21 11.72 -11.60 -4.21
CA HIS A 21 11.25 -12.98 -4.23
C HIS A 21 12.29 -13.97 -4.75
N ILE A 22 13.11 -13.59 -5.73
CA ILE A 22 14.21 -14.46 -6.18
C ILE A 22 15.23 -14.63 -5.06
N LEU A 23 15.72 -13.53 -4.50
CA LEU A 23 16.76 -13.60 -3.49
C LEU A 23 16.26 -14.33 -2.24
N ASP A 24 15.01 -14.09 -1.81
CA ASP A 24 14.43 -14.82 -0.69
C ASP A 24 14.17 -16.30 -1.01
N SER A 25 13.91 -16.69 -2.25
CA SER A 25 13.64 -18.11 -2.58
C SER A 25 14.91 -18.91 -2.92
N TRP A 26 15.91 -18.27 -3.53
CA TRP A 26 17.10 -18.95 -4.09
C TRP A 26 18.36 -18.76 -3.25
N THR A 27 18.36 -17.87 -2.26
CA THR A 27 19.49 -17.75 -1.33
C THR A 27 19.43 -18.85 -0.27
N ARG A 28 20.49 -19.65 -0.19
CA ARG A 28 20.69 -20.67 0.84
C ARG A 28 20.63 -20.05 2.24
N LEU A 29 20.15 -20.81 3.22
CA LEU A 29 19.95 -20.32 4.60
C LEU A 29 21.24 -19.81 5.25
N ASP A 30 22.37 -20.47 5.00
CA ASP A 30 23.71 -20.07 5.46
C ASP A 30 24.19 -18.74 4.84
N GLY A 31 23.73 -18.40 3.64
CA GLY A 31 24.04 -17.13 2.96
C GLY A 31 23.22 -15.92 3.44
N ARG A 32 22.11 -16.14 4.15
CA ARG A 32 21.19 -15.07 4.60
C ARG A 32 21.73 -14.21 5.74
N GLY A 33 22.80 -14.64 6.40
CA GLY A 33 23.49 -13.84 7.41
C GLY A 33 24.38 -12.74 6.82
N SER A 34 24.60 -12.72 5.51
CA SER A 34 25.50 -11.75 4.87
C SER A 34 24.90 -10.34 4.80
N SER A 35 25.74 -9.32 4.93
CA SER A 35 25.33 -7.92 4.77
C SER A 35 24.74 -7.62 3.38
N ILE A 36 25.22 -8.33 2.35
CA ILE A 36 24.70 -8.19 0.97
C ILE A 36 23.23 -8.62 0.91
N TYR A 37 22.90 -9.78 1.49
CA TYR A 37 21.51 -10.24 1.58
C TYR A 37 20.67 -9.25 2.41
N GLY A 38 21.20 -8.74 3.53
CA GLY A 38 20.53 -7.71 4.33
C GLY A 38 20.16 -6.46 3.53
N TRP A 39 21.11 -5.88 2.78
CA TRP A 39 20.85 -4.71 1.93
C TRP A 39 19.85 -5.00 0.81
N ALA A 40 19.93 -6.17 0.19
CA ALA A 40 18.97 -6.58 -0.83
C ALA A 40 17.55 -6.73 -0.25
N MET A 41 17.40 -7.30 0.94
CA MET A 41 16.09 -7.40 1.59
C MET A 41 15.54 -6.04 2.05
N ILE A 42 16.41 -5.09 2.41
CA ILE A 42 16.00 -3.69 2.65
C ILE A 42 15.44 -3.08 1.36
N LEU A 43 16.12 -3.24 0.22
CA LEU A 43 15.63 -2.77 -1.07
C LEU A 43 14.30 -3.44 -1.44
N GLY A 44 14.23 -4.76 -1.31
CA GLY A 44 13.02 -5.57 -1.53
C GLY A 44 11.84 -5.14 -0.65
N GLY A 45 12.12 -4.67 0.57
CA GLY A 45 11.13 -4.13 1.50
C GLY A 45 10.34 -2.93 0.96
N PHE A 46 10.89 -2.19 -0.01
CA PHE A 46 10.20 -1.07 -0.67
C PHE A 46 9.25 -1.49 -1.79
N GLY A 47 9.31 -2.76 -2.26
CA GLY A 47 8.46 -3.24 -3.36
C GLY A 47 6.97 -3.12 -3.05
N ALA A 48 6.53 -3.66 -1.91
CA ALA A 48 5.13 -3.62 -1.50
C ALA A 48 4.60 -2.20 -1.22
N PRO A 49 5.29 -1.34 -0.44
CA PRO A 49 4.89 0.06 -0.26
C PRO A 49 4.73 0.81 -1.57
N LEU A 50 5.71 0.67 -2.48
CA LEU A 50 5.69 1.36 -3.77
C LEU A 50 4.51 0.88 -4.65
N PHE A 51 4.25 -0.42 -4.68
CA PHE A 51 3.15 -0.99 -5.44
C PHE A 51 1.78 -0.48 -4.94
N LEU A 52 1.58 -0.46 -3.63
CA LEU A 52 0.35 0.03 -3.00
C LEU A 52 0.16 1.53 -3.20
N LEU A 53 1.23 2.32 -3.09
CA LEU A 53 1.23 3.75 -3.39
C LEU A 53 0.80 4.00 -4.85
N LEU A 54 1.39 3.29 -5.80
CA LEU A 54 1.07 3.42 -7.22
C LEU A 54 -0.35 2.94 -7.55
N ALA A 55 -0.85 1.93 -6.85
CA ALA A 55 -2.25 1.51 -6.93
C ALA A 55 -3.18 2.66 -6.51
N GLY A 56 -2.87 3.32 -5.39
CA GLY A 56 -3.57 4.53 -4.92
C GLY A 56 -3.54 5.67 -5.94
N VAL A 57 -2.38 5.99 -6.50
CA VAL A 57 -2.24 7.01 -7.56
C VAL A 57 -3.16 6.67 -8.74
N SER A 58 -3.21 5.39 -9.11
CA SER A 58 -4.04 4.89 -10.20
C SER A 58 -5.54 5.01 -9.90
N VAL A 59 -5.97 4.88 -8.64
CA VAL A 59 -7.38 5.10 -8.24
C VAL A 59 -7.84 6.51 -8.61
N ALA A 60 -7.13 7.53 -8.13
CA ALA A 60 -7.52 8.92 -8.34
C ALA A 60 -7.43 9.33 -9.82
N LEU A 61 -6.36 8.92 -10.52
CA LEU A 61 -6.20 9.21 -11.96
C LEU A 61 -7.28 8.50 -12.80
N SER A 62 -7.63 7.25 -12.47
CA SER A 62 -8.63 6.46 -13.19
C SER A 62 -10.03 7.04 -13.00
N ALA A 63 -10.40 7.39 -11.77
CA ALA A 63 -11.68 8.01 -11.46
C ALA A 63 -11.78 9.43 -12.05
N GLY A 64 -10.73 10.25 -11.93
CA GLY A 64 -10.66 11.58 -12.51
C GLY A 64 -10.75 11.56 -14.04
N SER A 65 -10.01 10.66 -14.70
CA SER A 65 -10.03 10.49 -16.16
C SER A 65 -11.42 10.12 -16.67
N LYS A 66 -12.11 9.20 -15.99
CA LYS A 66 -13.50 8.83 -16.31
C LYS A 66 -14.46 10.02 -16.17
N MET A 67 -14.34 10.78 -15.08
CA MET A 67 -15.18 11.95 -14.84
C MET A 67 -14.96 13.03 -15.91
N ARG A 68 -13.72 13.23 -16.37
CA ARG A 68 -13.41 14.14 -17.50
C ARG A 68 -13.99 13.69 -18.84
N ARG A 69 -14.26 12.40 -19.00
CA ARG A 69 -14.94 11.84 -20.18
C ARG A 69 -16.47 11.91 -20.08
N GLY A 70 -17.00 12.69 -19.14
CA GLY A 70 -18.43 12.94 -18.99
C GLY A 70 -19.17 11.97 -18.05
N LEU A 71 -18.48 10.99 -17.46
CA LEU A 71 -19.11 10.10 -16.48
C LEU A 71 -19.44 10.87 -15.19
N HIS A 72 -20.63 10.61 -14.65
CA HIS A 72 -21.00 11.11 -13.32
C HIS A 72 -20.02 10.58 -12.27
N ARG A 73 -19.70 11.40 -11.25
CA ARG A 73 -18.71 11.10 -10.21
C ARG A 73 -18.89 9.72 -9.55
N LYS A 74 -20.12 9.38 -9.15
CA LYS A 74 -20.43 8.08 -8.52
C LYS A 74 -20.18 6.91 -9.47
N THR A 75 -20.51 7.06 -10.75
CA THR A 75 -20.27 6.03 -11.77
C THR A 75 -18.77 5.87 -12.07
N ALA A 76 -18.04 6.98 -12.17
CA ALA A 76 -16.60 6.97 -12.36
C ALA A 76 -15.86 6.27 -11.20
N SER A 77 -16.25 6.58 -9.96
CA SER A 77 -15.75 5.92 -8.75
C SER A 77 -16.16 4.45 -8.69
N GLY A 78 -17.43 4.12 -8.96
CA GLY A 78 -17.95 2.75 -8.94
C GLY A 78 -17.24 1.81 -9.90
N ALA A 79 -16.82 2.30 -11.07
CA ALA A 79 -16.00 1.52 -11.99
C ALA A 79 -14.62 1.15 -11.40
N VAL A 80 -14.03 2.02 -10.57
CA VAL A 80 -12.77 1.74 -9.88
C VAL A 80 -12.99 0.82 -8.67
N VAL A 81 -14.10 0.98 -7.94
CA VAL A 81 -14.51 0.05 -6.89
C VAL A 81 -14.63 -1.37 -7.45
N ARG A 82 -15.28 -1.55 -8.60
CA ARG A 82 -15.38 -2.84 -9.26
C ARG A 82 -14.02 -3.45 -9.61
N ARG A 83 -13.05 -2.64 -10.06
CA ARG A 83 -11.67 -3.13 -10.27
C ARG A 83 -11.01 -3.56 -8.96
N GLY A 84 -11.23 -2.86 -7.86
CA GLY A 84 -10.77 -3.30 -6.53
C GLY A 84 -11.38 -4.64 -6.12
N LEU A 85 -12.67 -4.85 -6.39
CA LEU A 85 -13.37 -6.11 -6.13
C LEU A 85 -12.82 -7.26 -7.00
N GLU A 86 -12.53 -7.00 -8.27
CA GLU A 86 -11.90 -7.97 -9.16
C GLU A 86 -10.51 -8.36 -8.68
N ILE A 87 -9.69 -7.40 -8.24
CA ILE A 87 -8.38 -7.67 -7.64
C ILE A 87 -8.52 -8.51 -6.36
N PHE A 88 -9.52 -8.21 -5.54
CA PHE A 88 -9.81 -9.00 -4.34
C PHE A 88 -10.21 -10.43 -4.69
N GLY A 89 -11.06 -10.62 -5.71
CA GLY A 89 -11.41 -11.95 -6.23
C GLY A 89 -10.19 -12.71 -6.78
N LEU A 90 -9.30 -12.02 -7.51
CA LEU A 90 -8.05 -12.59 -8.02
C LEU A 90 -7.13 -13.06 -6.90
N ALA A 91 -7.14 -12.41 -5.73
CA ALA A 91 -6.40 -12.87 -4.56
C ALA A 91 -6.79 -14.31 -4.19
N PHE A 92 -8.09 -14.59 -4.08
CA PHE A 92 -8.58 -15.95 -3.80
C PHE A 92 -8.30 -16.92 -4.94
N LEU A 93 -8.40 -16.47 -6.20
CA LEU A 93 -8.10 -17.32 -7.35
C LEU A 93 -6.63 -17.78 -7.33
N PHE A 94 -5.68 -16.89 -7.05
CA PHE A 94 -4.28 -17.27 -6.92
C PHE A 94 -4.04 -18.18 -5.73
N ARG A 95 -4.79 -18.03 -4.63
CA ARG A 95 -4.73 -18.96 -3.50
C ARG A 95 -5.23 -20.35 -3.86
N VAL A 96 -6.33 -20.45 -4.61
CA VAL A 96 -6.83 -21.72 -5.15
C VAL A 96 -5.78 -22.37 -6.05
N GLN A 97 -5.22 -21.61 -6.99
CA GLN A 97 -4.16 -22.10 -7.88
C GLN A 97 -2.94 -22.58 -7.09
N ALA A 98 -2.47 -21.82 -6.10
CA ALA A 98 -1.35 -22.21 -5.26
C ALA A 98 -1.64 -23.47 -4.46
N MET A 99 -2.85 -23.61 -3.91
CA MET A 99 -3.27 -24.80 -3.16
C MET A 99 -3.28 -26.04 -4.05
N VAL A 100 -3.84 -25.94 -5.26
CA VAL A 100 -3.92 -27.06 -6.21
C VAL A 100 -2.52 -27.48 -6.68
N VAL A 101 -1.66 -26.52 -7.04
CA VAL A 101 -0.29 -26.81 -7.51
C VAL A 101 0.61 -27.37 -6.41
N SER A 102 0.48 -26.87 -5.18
CA SER A 102 1.31 -27.32 -4.05
C SER A 102 0.72 -28.51 -3.27
N TRP A 103 -0.47 -29.01 -3.66
CA TRP A 103 -1.23 -30.01 -2.90
C TRP A 103 -1.44 -29.59 -1.43
N GLY A 104 -1.65 -28.30 -1.22
CA GLY A 104 -1.75 -27.68 0.09
C GLY A 104 -3.11 -27.91 0.77
N PRO A 105 -3.19 -27.74 2.10
CA PRO A 105 -4.44 -27.88 2.85
C PRO A 105 -5.42 -26.75 2.51
N TRP A 106 -6.73 -27.01 2.56
CA TRP A 106 -7.78 -26.00 2.26
C TRP A 106 -7.66 -24.70 3.07
N ARG A 107 -7.06 -24.77 4.28
CA ARG A 107 -6.80 -23.59 5.12
C ARG A 107 -5.86 -22.57 4.47
N SER A 108 -5.04 -22.97 3.49
CA SER A 108 -4.17 -22.06 2.74
C SER A 108 -4.96 -21.03 1.92
N LEU A 109 -6.24 -21.30 1.63
CA LEU A 109 -7.15 -20.36 0.97
C LEU A 109 -7.46 -19.12 1.82
N LEU A 110 -7.40 -19.27 3.14
CA LEU A 110 -7.69 -18.20 4.10
C LEU A 110 -6.48 -17.30 4.35
N LYS A 111 -5.31 -17.65 3.81
CA LYS A 111 -4.08 -16.88 3.98
C LYS A 111 -4.24 -15.51 3.32
N VAL A 112 -4.03 -14.47 4.11
CA VAL A 112 -4.12 -13.07 3.66
C VAL A 112 -2.82 -12.68 2.97
N ASP A 113 -2.93 -12.09 1.79
CA ASP A 113 -1.81 -11.53 1.06
C ASP A 113 -2.00 -10.08 0.63
N ILE A 114 -1.02 -9.56 -0.11
CA ILE A 114 -1.03 -8.16 -0.54
C ILE A 114 -2.26 -7.83 -1.41
N LEU A 115 -2.78 -8.76 -2.21
CA LEU A 115 -3.97 -8.54 -3.04
C LEU A 115 -5.24 -8.52 -2.18
N ASN A 116 -5.31 -9.39 -1.15
CA ASN A 116 -6.40 -9.37 -0.18
C ASN A 116 -6.51 -8.03 0.54
N ILE A 117 -5.41 -7.31 0.75
CA ILE A 117 -5.41 -5.97 1.36
C ILE A 117 -5.60 -4.87 0.31
N MET A 118 -4.92 -4.97 -0.83
CA MET A 118 -4.94 -3.96 -1.88
C MET A 118 -6.34 -3.81 -2.51
N GLY A 119 -7.04 -4.91 -2.78
CA GLY A 119 -8.38 -4.87 -3.38
C GLY A 119 -9.38 -4.04 -2.55
N PRO A 120 -9.61 -4.39 -1.27
CA PRO A 120 -10.44 -3.60 -0.36
C PRO A 120 -9.95 -2.17 -0.15
N ALA A 121 -8.62 -1.94 -0.08
CA ALA A 121 -8.07 -0.59 0.03
C ALA A 121 -8.38 0.26 -1.22
N ILE A 122 -8.30 -0.32 -2.43
CA ILE A 122 -8.71 0.33 -3.69
C ILE A 122 -10.21 0.63 -3.66
N MET A 123 -11.05 -0.33 -3.22
CA MET A 123 -12.50 -0.13 -3.10
C MET A 123 -12.82 1.04 -2.16
N ALA A 124 -12.22 1.05 -0.97
CA ALA A 124 -12.42 2.09 0.02
C ALA A 124 -11.89 3.46 -0.47
N ALA A 125 -10.70 3.51 -1.05
CA ALA A 125 -10.14 4.74 -1.61
C ALA A 125 -10.98 5.29 -2.76
N ALA A 126 -11.48 4.43 -3.65
CA ALA A 126 -12.36 4.82 -4.75
C ALA A 126 -13.72 5.32 -4.24
N ALA A 127 -14.32 4.64 -3.26
CA ALA A 127 -15.56 5.07 -2.63
C ALA A 127 -15.39 6.44 -1.95
N LEU A 128 -14.30 6.63 -1.21
CA LEU A 128 -13.97 7.90 -0.55
C LEU A 128 -13.78 9.04 -1.57
N TRP A 129 -13.08 8.75 -2.69
CA TRP A 129 -12.94 9.70 -3.80
C TRP A 129 -14.30 10.13 -4.37
N GLY A 130 -15.23 9.17 -4.50
CA GLY A 130 -16.57 9.37 -5.05
C GLY A 130 -17.53 10.06 -4.07
N ALA A 131 -17.31 9.92 -2.76
CA ALA A 131 -18.07 10.58 -1.72
C ALA A 131 -17.74 12.09 -1.68
N MET A 132 -16.47 12.46 -1.85
CA MET A 132 -16.02 13.84 -1.81
C MET A 132 -16.33 14.59 -3.11
N ARG A 133 -16.92 15.78 -2.99
CA ARG A 133 -17.32 16.60 -4.16
C ARG A 133 -16.19 17.49 -4.67
N THR A 134 -15.33 17.97 -3.78
CA THR A 134 -14.27 18.93 -4.07
C THR A 134 -12.90 18.28 -4.02
N THR A 135 -11.94 18.82 -4.78
CA THR A 135 -10.54 18.38 -4.75
C THR A 135 -9.95 18.53 -3.34
N ARG A 136 -10.19 19.67 -2.67
CA ARG A 136 -9.77 19.88 -1.28
C ARG A 136 -10.35 18.83 -0.33
N GLY A 137 -11.63 18.49 -0.47
CA GLY A 137 -12.27 17.44 0.34
C GLY A 137 -11.62 16.07 0.13
N ARG A 138 -11.28 15.72 -1.12
CA ARG A 138 -10.55 14.47 -1.43
C ARG A 138 -9.17 14.44 -0.78
N LEU A 139 -8.42 15.54 -0.88
CA LEU A 139 -7.08 15.65 -0.28
C LEU A 139 -7.14 15.50 1.24
N ILE A 140 -8.05 16.21 1.92
CA ILE A 140 -8.22 16.10 3.37
C ILE A 140 -8.62 14.67 3.75
N ALA A 141 -9.61 14.09 3.07
CA ALA A 141 -10.08 12.74 3.36
C ALA A 141 -8.96 11.68 3.20
N PHE A 142 -8.16 11.77 2.14
CA PHE A 142 -7.04 10.86 1.93
C PHE A 142 -5.90 11.08 2.92
N ALA A 143 -5.59 12.33 3.26
CA ALA A 143 -4.59 12.62 4.29
C ALA A 143 -5.02 12.05 5.65
N LEU A 144 -6.27 12.29 6.07
CA LEU A 144 -6.81 11.77 7.32
C LEU A 144 -6.86 10.23 7.34
N ALA A 145 -7.25 9.59 6.24
CA ALA A 145 -7.25 8.13 6.15
C ALA A 145 -5.83 7.56 6.24
N THR A 146 -4.86 8.18 5.57
CA THR A 146 -3.44 7.78 5.62
C THR A 146 -2.89 7.92 7.04
N LEU A 147 -3.02 9.11 7.63
CA LEU A 147 -2.55 9.38 8.99
C LEU A 147 -3.27 8.48 10.01
N GLY A 148 -4.58 8.30 9.87
CA GLY A 148 -5.37 7.43 10.73
C GLY A 148 -4.88 5.98 10.70
N LEU A 149 -4.68 5.40 9.51
CA LEU A 149 -4.16 4.04 9.38
C LEU A 149 -2.74 3.91 9.95
N THR A 150 -1.88 4.90 9.71
CA THR A 150 -0.49 4.91 10.22
C THR A 150 -0.44 5.01 11.75
N PHE A 151 -1.16 5.96 12.35
CA PHE A 151 -1.12 6.17 13.81
C PHE A 151 -1.97 5.19 14.61
N LEU A 152 -3.01 4.59 14.02
CA LEU A 152 -3.77 3.52 14.67
C LEU A 152 -3.06 2.16 14.58
N THR A 153 -2.04 2.01 13.74
CA THR A 153 -1.35 0.72 13.57
C THR A 153 -0.72 0.17 14.85
N PRO A 154 0.11 0.94 15.60
CA PRO A 154 0.68 0.43 16.85
C PRO A 154 -0.38 -0.07 17.85
N PRO A 155 -1.43 0.72 18.22
CA PRO A 155 -2.43 0.25 19.17
C PRO A 155 -3.28 -0.92 18.64
N VAL A 156 -3.63 -0.93 17.35
CA VAL A 156 -4.38 -2.06 16.73
C VAL A 156 -3.55 -3.34 16.75
N ARG A 157 -2.24 -3.27 16.55
CA ARG A 157 -1.38 -4.47 16.59
C ARG A 157 -1.15 -4.96 18.02
N ALA A 158 -1.06 -4.06 18.99
CA ALA A 158 -0.77 -4.38 20.39
C ALA A 158 -1.99 -4.88 21.19
N THR A 159 -3.22 -4.55 20.79
CA THR A 159 -4.41 -4.93 21.57
C THR A 159 -4.64 -6.45 21.61
N THR A 160 -5.03 -6.98 22.76
CA THR A 160 -5.40 -8.39 22.93
C THR A 160 -6.83 -8.69 22.47
N ILE A 161 -7.67 -7.66 22.32
CA ILE A 161 -9.09 -7.80 21.96
C ILE A 161 -9.26 -8.56 20.63
N LEU A 162 -8.33 -8.41 19.69
CA LEU A 162 -8.38 -9.08 18.39
C LEU A 162 -8.14 -10.60 18.46
N ALA A 163 -7.60 -11.12 19.56
CA ALA A 163 -7.34 -12.55 19.72
C ALA A 163 -8.61 -13.41 19.79
N VAL A 164 -9.78 -12.80 19.98
CA VAL A 164 -11.08 -13.51 19.93
C VAL A 164 -11.52 -13.81 18.50
N LEU A 165 -10.95 -13.14 17.50
CA LEU A 165 -11.33 -13.32 16.10
C LEU A 165 -10.73 -14.62 15.55
N PRO A 166 -11.42 -15.31 14.63
CA PRO A 166 -10.81 -16.39 13.85
C PRO A 166 -9.55 -15.90 13.13
N ASP A 167 -8.51 -16.75 13.06
CA ASP A 167 -7.20 -16.43 12.49
C ASP A 167 -7.27 -15.73 11.12
N ALA A 168 -8.20 -16.17 10.27
CA ALA A 168 -8.42 -15.62 8.94
C ALA A 168 -8.83 -14.13 8.97
N LEU A 169 -9.66 -13.73 9.93
CA LEU A 169 -10.13 -12.36 10.09
C LEU A 169 -9.09 -11.52 10.84
N GLU A 170 -8.47 -12.08 11.88
CA GLU A 170 -7.40 -11.42 12.63
C GLU A 170 -6.23 -11.05 11.70
N GLY A 171 -5.89 -11.93 10.76
CA GLY A 171 -4.83 -11.71 9.78
C GLY A 171 -5.06 -10.53 8.83
N TYR A 172 -6.30 -10.03 8.67
CA TYR A 172 -6.53 -8.77 7.96
C TYR A 172 -6.15 -7.55 8.80
N LEU A 173 -6.09 -7.65 10.12
CA LEU A 173 -5.92 -6.51 11.01
C LEU A 173 -4.50 -6.39 11.55
N ARG A 174 -3.85 -7.50 11.92
CA ARG A 174 -2.46 -7.51 12.39
C ARG A 174 -1.67 -8.73 11.90
N PRO A 175 -0.32 -8.61 11.80
CA PRO A 175 0.50 -9.71 11.32
C PRO A 175 0.39 -10.93 12.23
N ARG A 176 0.46 -12.11 11.62
CA ARG A 176 0.44 -13.40 12.30
C ARG A 176 1.61 -14.23 11.76
N PRO A 177 2.60 -14.58 12.59
CA PRO A 177 3.74 -15.39 12.16
C PRO A 177 3.28 -16.68 11.46
N GLY A 178 3.92 -17.01 10.33
CA GLY A 178 3.56 -18.16 9.50
C GLY A 178 2.26 -18.02 8.69
N PHE A 179 1.42 -17.01 8.99
CA PHE A 179 0.13 -16.81 8.33
C PHE A 179 0.10 -15.58 7.42
N THR A 180 0.38 -14.38 7.91
CA THR A 180 0.40 -13.18 7.07
C THR A 180 1.27 -12.07 7.62
N THR A 181 1.94 -11.38 6.70
CA THR A 181 2.66 -10.11 6.94
C THR A 181 1.84 -8.91 6.44
N PHE A 182 0.95 -9.12 5.46
CA PHE A 182 0.14 -8.07 4.84
C PHE A 182 -1.20 -7.95 5.56
N THR A 183 -1.46 -6.75 6.07
CA THR A 183 -2.62 -6.40 6.92
C THR A 183 -3.14 -5.02 6.54
N ILE A 184 -4.38 -4.68 6.87
CA ILE A 184 -4.94 -3.34 6.63
C ILE A 184 -4.10 -2.28 7.35
N PHE A 185 -3.72 -2.55 8.59
CA PHE A 185 -2.94 -1.65 9.43
C PHE A 185 -1.45 -1.98 9.34
N PRO A 186 -0.63 -1.16 8.64
CA PRO A 186 -0.95 0.12 7.97
C PRO A 186 -0.96 0.03 6.44
N TRP A 187 -0.83 -1.16 5.84
CA TRP A 187 -0.54 -1.25 4.40
C TRP A 187 -1.59 -0.56 3.52
N ALA A 188 -2.85 -0.51 3.95
CA ALA A 188 -3.88 0.24 3.25
C ALA A 188 -3.57 1.76 3.19
N GLY A 189 -2.84 2.30 4.17
CA GLY A 189 -2.40 3.69 4.24
C GLY A 189 -1.58 4.11 3.01
N PHE A 190 -0.73 3.23 2.47
CA PHE A 190 -0.01 3.51 1.22
C PHE A 190 -0.98 3.73 0.04
N VAL A 191 -2.09 3.00 -0.03
CA VAL A 191 -3.09 3.21 -1.08
C VAL A 191 -3.79 4.55 -0.93
N PHE A 192 -4.13 4.96 0.30
CA PHE A 192 -4.73 6.27 0.55
C PHE A 192 -3.74 7.43 0.30
N GLY A 193 -2.47 7.28 0.72
CA GLY A 193 -1.41 8.25 0.45
C GLY A 193 -1.11 8.35 -1.04
N GLY A 194 -1.14 7.23 -1.74
CA GLY A 194 -1.06 7.17 -3.18
C GLY A 194 -2.24 7.89 -3.85
N ALA A 195 -3.45 7.70 -3.34
CA ALA A 195 -4.64 8.39 -3.85
C ALA A 195 -4.56 9.91 -3.61
N PHE A 196 -4.00 10.37 -2.49
CA PHE A 196 -3.70 11.78 -2.24
C PHE A 196 -2.76 12.35 -3.33
N VAL A 197 -1.63 11.68 -3.57
CA VAL A 197 -0.68 12.05 -4.64
C VAL A 197 -1.40 12.04 -5.99
N GLY A 198 -2.21 11.01 -6.25
CA GLY A 198 -2.98 10.86 -7.48
C GLY A 198 -3.99 11.98 -7.71
N VAL A 199 -4.59 12.57 -6.67
CA VAL A 199 -5.48 13.73 -6.80
C VAL A 199 -4.68 14.97 -7.19
N LEU A 200 -3.53 15.25 -6.56
CA LEU A 200 -2.67 16.39 -6.91
C LEU A 200 -2.14 16.26 -8.35
N LEU A 201 -1.70 15.05 -8.68
CA LEU A 201 -1.29 14.68 -10.02
C LEU A 201 -2.43 14.85 -11.01
N ASP A 202 -3.65 14.46 -10.65
CA ASP A 202 -4.81 14.74 -11.49
C ASP A 202 -5.16 16.22 -11.55
N GLU A 203 -4.63 17.15 -10.77
CA GLU A 203 -4.89 18.59 -11.01
C GLU A 203 -3.79 19.24 -11.86
N ALA A 204 -2.59 18.67 -11.89
CA ALA A 204 -1.48 19.14 -12.71
C ALA A 204 -1.74 18.89 -14.20
N ARG A 205 -2.28 19.89 -14.92
CA ARG A 205 -2.65 19.77 -16.35
C ARG A 205 -1.62 20.28 -17.35
N SER A 206 -0.57 20.95 -16.89
CA SER A 206 0.51 21.45 -17.74
C SER A 206 1.86 20.90 -17.29
N ALA A 207 2.79 20.73 -18.24
CA ALA A 207 4.13 20.22 -17.95
C ALA A 207 4.88 21.04 -16.88
N PRO A 208 4.81 22.40 -16.85
CA PRO A 208 5.47 23.17 -15.80
C PRO A 208 4.88 22.93 -14.40
N VAL A 209 3.55 22.84 -14.29
CA VAL A 209 2.87 22.56 -13.01
C VAL A 209 3.21 21.16 -12.53
N GLU A 210 3.21 20.18 -13.43
CA GLU A 210 3.56 18.80 -13.11
C GLU A 210 5.04 18.67 -12.69
N ARG A 211 5.97 19.36 -13.37
CA ARG A 211 7.38 19.39 -12.98
C ARG A 211 7.56 19.96 -11.57
N ARG A 212 6.91 21.10 -11.29
CA ARG A 212 6.94 21.74 -9.97
C ARG A 212 6.38 20.82 -8.89
N LEU A 213 5.27 20.13 -9.18
CA LEU A 213 4.66 19.17 -8.27
C LEU A 213 5.59 17.98 -7.99
N ASN A 214 6.26 17.45 -9.01
CA ASN A 214 7.25 16.38 -8.83
C ASN A 214 8.46 16.84 -8.01
N THR A 215 8.94 18.08 -8.19
CA THR A 215 9.98 18.66 -7.33
C THR A 215 9.50 18.76 -5.88
N TRP A 216 8.25 19.16 -5.65
CA TRP A 216 7.65 19.15 -4.31
C TRP A 216 7.55 17.75 -3.72
N PHE A 217 7.14 16.73 -4.49
CA PHE A 217 7.14 15.36 -4.01
C PHE A 217 8.54 14.88 -3.62
N ALA A 218 9.56 15.19 -4.41
CA ALA A 218 10.93 14.86 -4.08
C ALA A 218 11.41 15.57 -2.79
N ALA A 219 11.15 16.88 -2.66
CA ALA A 219 11.52 17.65 -1.49
C ALA A 219 10.77 17.20 -0.22
N CYS A 220 9.44 17.06 -0.30
CA CYS A 220 8.63 16.58 0.82
C CYS A 220 9.00 15.15 1.21
N GLY A 221 9.22 14.26 0.24
CA GLY A 221 9.66 12.89 0.50
C GLY A 221 11.02 12.84 1.19
N ALA A 222 11.99 13.66 0.74
CA ALA A 222 13.29 13.78 1.41
C ALA A 222 13.17 14.32 2.84
N LEU A 223 12.34 15.35 3.05
CA LEU A 223 12.08 15.91 4.37
C LEU A 223 11.38 14.92 5.31
N LEU A 224 10.41 14.15 4.81
CA LEU A 224 9.74 13.09 5.56
C LEU A 224 10.72 11.98 5.94
N ALA A 225 11.56 11.52 5.00
CA ALA A 225 12.58 10.52 5.28
C ALA A 225 13.60 11.00 6.33
N LEU A 226 14.10 12.24 6.22
CA LEU A 226 14.99 12.84 7.22
C LEU A 226 14.29 12.99 8.57
N GLY A 227 13.03 13.42 8.58
CA GLY A 227 12.20 13.52 9.77
C GLY A 227 11.98 12.16 10.44
N ALA A 228 11.73 11.10 9.65
CA ALA A 228 11.57 9.74 10.14
C ALA A 228 12.86 9.20 10.78
N VAL A 229 14.02 9.48 10.17
CA VAL A 229 15.34 9.12 10.73
C VAL A 229 15.66 9.92 12.00
N ALA A 230 15.28 11.20 12.06
CA ALA A 230 15.43 11.99 13.28
C ALA A 230 14.51 11.48 14.39
N ALA A 231 13.23 11.22 14.06
CA ALA A 231 12.23 10.70 14.99
C ALA A 231 12.58 9.31 15.51
N SER A 232 13.25 8.46 14.72
CA SER A 232 13.69 7.13 15.16
C SER A 232 14.78 7.18 16.25
N ARG A 233 15.36 8.35 16.53
CA ARG A 233 16.31 8.57 17.64
C ARG A 233 15.63 9.07 18.92
N LEU A 234 14.34 9.38 18.88
CA LEU A 234 13.55 9.80 20.03
C LEU A 234 12.87 8.59 20.69
N PRO A 235 12.52 8.67 21.99
CA PRO A 235 11.73 7.64 22.65
C PRO A 235 10.41 7.42 21.91
N SER A 236 10.06 6.16 21.65
CA SER A 236 8.77 5.86 21.01
C SER A 236 7.63 6.19 21.97
N PRO A 237 6.57 6.90 21.53
CA PRO A 237 5.37 7.08 22.33
C PRO A 237 4.56 5.78 22.48
N PHE A 238 4.97 4.71 21.80
CA PHE A 238 4.33 3.39 21.85
C PHE A 238 5.19 2.38 22.61
N ALA A 239 4.54 1.55 23.43
CA ALA A 239 5.23 0.55 24.25
C ALA A 239 6.00 -0.51 23.43
N ASN A 240 5.57 -0.81 22.20
CA ASN A 240 6.22 -1.75 21.29
C ASN A 240 6.25 -1.17 19.86
N SER A 241 7.43 -0.77 19.38
CA SER A 241 7.60 -0.13 18.07
C SER A 241 8.81 -0.69 17.33
N GLU A 242 8.56 -1.54 16.35
CA GLU A 242 9.56 -2.11 15.45
C GLU A 242 9.48 -1.38 14.11
N PHE A 243 10.62 -0.89 13.59
CA PHE A 243 10.66 -0.01 12.42
C PHE A 243 9.88 -0.58 11.23
N TRP A 244 10.16 -1.82 10.83
CA TRP A 244 9.58 -2.46 9.65
C TRP A 244 8.14 -2.94 9.81
N THR A 245 7.60 -2.94 11.02
CA THR A 245 6.30 -3.55 11.27
C THR A 245 5.31 -2.58 11.91
N SER A 246 5.61 -2.01 13.07
CA SER A 246 4.64 -1.24 13.85
C SER A 246 4.96 0.26 13.95
N SER A 247 6.18 0.69 13.59
CA SER A 247 6.58 2.10 13.75
C SER A 247 5.89 3.02 12.73
N PRO A 248 5.21 4.09 13.18
CA PRO A 248 4.67 5.10 12.27
C PRO A 248 5.73 5.76 11.38
N SER A 249 6.99 5.83 11.83
CA SER A 249 8.08 6.45 11.06
C SER A 249 8.42 5.72 9.76
N PHE A 250 8.07 4.44 9.63
CA PHE A 250 8.22 3.70 8.38
C PHE A 250 7.05 3.95 7.41
N PHE A 251 5.91 4.39 7.93
CA PHE A 251 4.66 4.55 7.17
C PHE A 251 4.27 6.03 6.91
N LEU A 252 5.13 6.97 7.31
CA LEU A 252 5.06 8.42 7.02
C LEU A 252 6.16 8.80 6.03
#